data_AF-A0A0L9VTX5-F1
#
_entry.id   AF-A0A0L9VTX5-F1
#
_cell.length_a   1.000
_cell.length_b   1.000
_cell.length_c   1.000
_cell.angle_alpha   90.00
_cell.angle_beta   90.00
_cell.angle_gamma   90.00
#
_symmetry.space_group_name_H-M   'P 1'
#
loop_
_entity.id
_entity.type
_entity.pdbx_description
1 polymer ?
#
loop_
_entity_poly.entity_id
_entity_poly.type
_entity_poly.pdbx_seq_one_letter_code
_entity_poly.pdbx_strand_id
1 'polypeptide(L)'
;EGKSEERSRKGSLSRERKKISLGFFDDIYVPAHHMPYPNHFVEDEQGKRKGVWFWDFNEQEYPIQETDVIKFRVQNVSYPQIPVEQPKESKPFAPMLVTVSILLIIKPLFAFNLFFTFKKRTLNLTQLYKTSL
;
A
#
# COMPACT_ATOMS: atom_id res chain seq x y z
N GLU A 1 2.20 -28.58 14.62
CA GLU A 1 2.01 -27.19 15.03
C GLU A 1 2.92 -26.31 14.16
N GLY A 2 2.40 -25.83 13.03
CA GLY A 2 3.19 -25.13 12.01
C GLY A 2 2.76 -23.68 11.92
N LYS A 3 3.64 -22.75 12.27
CA LYS A 3 3.41 -21.30 12.21
C LYS A 3 3.18 -20.86 10.76
N SER A 4 2.04 -20.20 10.53
CA SER A 4 1.70 -19.52 9.30
C SER A 4 2.56 -18.26 9.14
N GLU A 5 3.53 -18.32 8.24
CA GLU A 5 4.34 -17.18 7.85
C GLU A 5 3.73 -16.58 6.57
N GLU A 6 2.77 -15.67 6.76
CA GLU A 6 2.01 -14.97 5.73
C GLU A 6 2.92 -13.96 5.01
N ARG A 7 3.68 -14.45 4.03
CA ARG A 7 4.60 -13.63 3.22
C ARG A 7 3.90 -13.19 1.93
N SER A 8 3.40 -11.96 1.92
CA SER A 8 2.82 -11.27 0.75
C SER A 8 3.75 -11.41 -0.48
N ARG A 9 3.23 -11.92 -1.60
CA ARG A 9 4.01 -12.17 -2.83
C ARG A 9 3.62 -11.22 -3.96
N LYS A 10 4.61 -10.45 -4.42
CA LYS A 10 4.83 -9.92 -5.79
C LYS A 10 3.66 -9.16 -6.45
N GLY A 11 3.57 -7.86 -6.17
CA GLY A 11 2.92 -6.88 -7.06
C GLY A 11 3.89 -6.40 -8.15
N SER A 12 3.47 -6.38 -9.42
CA SER A 12 4.21 -5.70 -10.49
C SER A 12 3.79 -4.22 -10.53
N LEU A 13 4.74 -3.30 -10.33
CA LEU A 13 4.49 -1.84 -10.40
C LEU A 13 4.76 -1.34 -11.83
N SER A 14 3.82 -0.61 -12.43
CA SER A 14 4.04 0.13 -13.68
C SER A 14 3.79 1.63 -13.47
N ARG A 15 4.35 2.48 -14.35
CA ARG A 15 4.18 3.95 -14.32
C ARG A 15 2.71 4.39 -14.28
N GLU A 16 1.81 3.57 -14.80
CA GLU A 16 0.38 3.90 -14.92
C GLU A 16 -0.47 3.32 -13.80
N ARG A 17 -0.02 2.26 -13.14
CA ARG A 17 -0.81 1.55 -12.13
C ARG A 17 0.02 0.78 -11.12
N LYS A 18 -0.49 0.70 -9.90
CA LYS A 18 0.03 -0.14 -8.82
C LYS A 18 -0.88 -1.34 -8.60
N LYS A 19 -0.31 -2.56 -8.62
CA LYS A 19 -1.02 -3.79 -8.24
C LYS A 19 -0.97 -3.95 -6.72
N ILE A 20 -2.11 -4.26 -6.10
CA ILE A 20 -2.22 -4.57 -4.67
C ILE A 20 -2.69 -6.02 -4.52
N SER A 21 -2.18 -6.71 -3.51
CA SER A 21 -2.64 -8.04 -3.11
C SER A 21 -3.21 -7.99 -1.69
N LEU A 22 -4.28 -8.74 -1.46
CA LEU A 22 -4.87 -9.00 -0.14
C LEU A 22 -4.46 -10.36 0.44
N GLY A 23 -3.49 -11.04 -0.17
CA GLY A 23 -3.08 -12.40 0.18
C GLY A 23 -3.91 -13.48 -0.54
N PHE A 24 -5.25 -13.43 -0.42
CA PHE A 24 -6.15 -14.35 -1.14
C PHE A 24 -6.56 -13.86 -2.53
N PHE A 25 -6.35 -12.57 -2.84
CA PHE A 25 -6.75 -11.96 -4.09
C PHE A 25 -5.71 -10.95 -4.57
N ASP A 26 -5.22 -11.13 -5.79
CA ASP A 26 -4.10 -10.37 -6.33
C ASP A 26 -4.50 -9.39 -7.44
N ASP A 27 -5.66 -9.56 -8.08
CA ASP A 27 -6.04 -8.78 -9.26
C ASP A 27 -6.75 -7.46 -8.92
N ILE A 28 -6.16 -6.72 -7.97
CA ILE A 28 -6.55 -5.37 -7.59
C ILE A 28 -5.57 -4.36 -8.18
N TYR A 29 -6.10 -3.38 -8.89
CA TYR A 29 -5.31 -2.37 -9.58
C TYR A 29 -5.70 -0.96 -9.10
N VAL A 30 -4.68 -0.16 -8.81
CA VAL A 30 -4.80 1.28 -8.53
C VAL A 30 -4.22 2.04 -9.72
N PRO A 31 -5.05 2.74 -10.51
CA PRO A 31 -4.55 3.66 -11.52
C PRO A 31 -3.80 4.85 -10.92
N ALA A 32 -2.83 5.41 -11.64
CA ALA A 32 -2.05 6.57 -11.21
C ALA A 32 -2.91 7.77 -10.76
N HIS A 33 -4.00 8.06 -11.49
CA HIS A 33 -4.93 9.14 -11.14
C HIS A 33 -5.75 8.87 -9.86
N HIS A 34 -5.74 7.64 -9.35
CA HIS A 34 -6.38 7.24 -8.10
C HIS A 34 -5.38 7.03 -6.96
N MET A 35 -4.12 7.42 -7.16
CA MET A 35 -3.10 7.52 -6.12
C MET A 35 -3.32 8.79 -5.29
N PRO A 36 -2.89 8.81 -4.00
CA PRO A 36 -3.06 9.98 -3.16
C PRO A 36 -2.28 11.17 -3.74
N TYR A 37 -2.90 12.34 -3.81
CA TYR A 37 -2.24 13.55 -4.30
C TYR A 37 -1.60 14.31 -3.13
N PRO A 38 -0.41 14.91 -3.31
CA PRO A 38 0.51 14.80 -4.45
C PRO A 38 1.33 13.49 -4.46
N ASN A 39 1.62 12.95 -5.64
CA ASN A 39 2.44 11.73 -5.80
C ASN A 39 3.33 11.79 -7.04
N HIS A 40 4.38 10.99 -7.03
CA HIS A 40 5.23 10.76 -8.18
C HIS A 40 5.75 9.31 -8.22
N PHE A 41 6.22 8.88 -9.39
CA PHE A 41 6.76 7.54 -9.61
C PHE A 41 8.22 7.63 -10.04
N VAL A 42 9.08 6.92 -9.32
CA VAL A 42 10.51 6.82 -9.63
C VAL A 42 10.80 5.42 -10.15
N GLU A 43 11.41 5.32 -11.32
CA GLU A 43 11.89 4.03 -11.84
C GLU A 43 13.20 3.63 -11.17
N ASP A 44 13.32 2.35 -10.85
CA ASP A 44 14.55 1.78 -10.33
C ASP A 44 15.60 1.69 -11.45
N GLU A 45 16.80 2.22 -11.18
CA GLU A 45 17.92 2.36 -12.13
C GLU A 45 18.40 1.01 -12.68
N GLN A 46 18.06 -0.09 -12.02
CA GLN A 46 18.45 -1.45 -12.43
C GLN A 46 17.59 -2.04 -13.56
N GLY A 47 16.66 -1.28 -14.15
CA GLY A 47 15.92 -1.66 -15.36
C GLY A 47 14.95 -2.85 -15.18
N LYS A 48 14.83 -3.41 -13.98
CA LYS A 48 13.95 -4.55 -13.66
C LYS A 48 12.56 -4.10 -13.23
N ARG A 49 11.86 -3.30 -14.06
CA ARG A 49 10.38 -3.09 -14.01
C ARG A 49 9.75 -2.86 -12.62
N LYS A 50 10.50 -2.34 -11.64
CA LYS A 50 10.05 -2.17 -10.26
C LYS A 50 10.33 -0.74 -9.84
N GLY A 51 9.62 0.21 -10.42
CA GLY A 51 9.64 1.57 -9.87
C GLY A 51 8.88 1.63 -8.55
N VAL A 52 9.10 2.70 -7.79
CA VAL A 52 8.49 2.96 -6.48
C VAL A 52 7.58 4.18 -6.62
N TRP A 53 6.37 4.06 -6.09
CA TRP A 53 5.46 5.20 -5.95
C TRP A 53 5.75 5.92 -4.65
N PHE A 54 5.84 7.24 -4.70
CA PHE A 54 6.02 8.12 -3.55
C PHE A 54 4.76 8.97 -3.36
N TRP A 55 4.40 9.16 -2.10
CA TRP A 55 3.39 10.12 -1.70
C TRP A 55 4.09 11.31 -1.05
N ASP A 56 3.87 12.49 -1.61
CA ASP A 56 4.53 13.72 -1.18
C ASP A 56 3.61 14.41 -0.18
N PHE A 57 4.02 14.48 1.08
CA PHE A 57 3.21 15.06 2.14
C PHE A 57 4.08 15.93 3.03
N ASN A 58 3.66 17.20 3.22
CA ASN A 58 4.41 18.20 3.99
C ASN A 58 5.90 18.29 3.58
N GLU A 59 6.17 18.44 2.28
CA GLU A 59 7.54 18.57 1.74
C GLU A 59 8.44 17.35 1.99
N GLN A 60 7.86 16.23 2.41
CA GLN A 60 8.56 14.97 2.60
C GLN A 60 7.98 13.89 1.68
N GLU A 61 8.87 13.15 1.04
CA GLU A 61 8.53 12.05 0.14
C GLU A 61 8.44 10.74 0.93
N TYR A 62 7.31 10.06 0.81
CA TYR A 62 7.07 8.82 1.52
C TYR A 62 6.87 7.66 0.53
N PRO A 63 7.82 6.68 0.45
CA PRO A 63 7.68 5.55 -0.45
C PRO A 63 6.49 4.67 -0.04
N ILE A 64 5.67 4.26 -1.01
CA ILE A 64 4.54 3.35 -0.81
C ILE A 64 5.06 1.91 -0.94
N GLN A 65 5.34 1.29 0.19
CA GLN A 65 5.92 -0.04 0.29
C GLN A 65 4.83 -1.12 0.35
N GLU A 66 5.24 -2.38 0.21
CA GLU A 66 4.34 -3.54 0.35
C GLU A 66 3.89 -3.77 1.80
N THR A 67 4.64 -3.25 2.77
CA THR A 67 4.36 -3.36 4.22
C THR A 67 3.39 -2.30 4.73
N ASP A 68 3.04 -1.32 3.91
CA ASP A 68 2.13 -0.24 4.31
C ASP A 68 0.69 -0.74 4.38
N VAL A 69 -0.03 -0.33 5.43
CA VAL A 69 -1.46 -0.61 5.54
C VAL A 69 -2.22 0.44 4.74
N ILE A 70 -2.85 0.02 3.65
CA ILE A 70 -3.55 0.91 2.72
C ILE A 70 -5.05 0.76 2.91
N LYS A 71 -5.75 1.88 3.15
CA LYS A 71 -7.20 1.96 3.04
C LYS A 71 -7.56 2.43 1.64
N PHE A 72 -8.38 1.65 0.94
CA PHE A 72 -8.84 1.96 -0.42
C PHE A 72 -10.35 1.82 -0.52
N ARG A 73 -10.91 2.45 -1.55
CA ARG A 73 -12.31 2.34 -1.94
C ARG A 73 -12.40 1.66 -3.30
N VAL A 74 -13.30 0.69 -3.42
CA VAL A 74 -13.59 0.07 -4.71
C VAL A 74 -14.32 1.07 -5.60
N GLN A 75 -13.77 1.28 -6.80
CA GLN A 75 -14.35 2.16 -7.82
C GLN A 75 -15.12 1.35 -8.85
N ASN A 76 -14.55 0.25 -9.31
CA ASN A 76 -15.16 -0.59 -10.32
C ASN A 76 -14.77 -2.07 -10.14
N VAL A 77 -15.66 -2.97 -10.53
CA VAL A 77 -15.41 -4.42 -10.61
C VAL A 77 -15.79 -4.86 -12.01
N SER A 78 -14.85 -5.48 -12.72
CA SER A 78 -15.04 -5.96 -14.08
C SER A 78 -14.84 -7.47 -14.15
N TYR A 79 -15.69 -8.14 -14.92
CA TYR A 79 -15.65 -9.57 -15.17
C TYR A 79 -15.33 -9.79 -16.66
N PRO A 80 -14.05 -9.94 -17.02
CA PRO A 80 -13.69 -10.20 -18.40
C PRO A 80 -14.27 -11.54 -18.87
N GLN A 81 -14.49 -11.68 -20.18
CA GLN A 81 -14.97 -12.93 -20.75
C GLN A 81 -13.86 -14.00 -20.67
N ILE A 82 -14.27 -15.22 -20.32
CA ILE A 82 -13.35 -16.37 -20.23
C ILE A 82 -12.78 -16.63 -21.63
N PRO A 83 -11.45 -16.56 -21.82
CA PRO A 83 -10.85 -16.84 -23.11
C PRO A 83 -11.06 -18.30 -23.47
N VAL A 84 -11.52 -18.57 -24.69
CA VAL A 84 -11.72 -19.94 -25.21
C VAL A 84 -10.37 -20.65 -25.36
N GLU A 85 -9.32 -19.92 -25.70
CA GLU A 85 -7.96 -20.43 -25.85
C GLU A 85 -7.00 -19.64 -24.96
N GLN A 86 -6.20 -20.34 -24.15
CA GLN A 86 -5.10 -19.73 -23.38
C GLN A 86 -3.80 -20.45 -23.76
N PRO A 87 -2.86 -19.76 -24.44
CA PRO A 87 -1.54 -20.30 -24.72
C PRO A 87 -0.87 -20.76 -23.42
N LYS A 88 -0.13 -21.86 -23.47
CA LYS A 88 0.50 -22.49 -22.29
C LYS A 88 1.49 -21.57 -21.55
N GLU A 89 1.99 -20.55 -22.24
CA GLU A 89 2.94 -19.54 -21.71
C GLU A 89 2.26 -18.23 -21.30
N SER A 90 0.94 -18.11 -21.47
CA SER A 90 0.20 -16.90 -21.11
C SER A 90 -0.01 -16.79 -19.60
N LYS A 91 -0.17 -15.55 -19.11
CA LYS A 91 -0.53 -15.31 -17.71
C LYS A 91 -1.90 -15.96 -17.44
N PRO A 92 -2.11 -16.62 -16.28
CA PRO A 92 -3.41 -17.14 -15.89
C PRO A 92 -4.50 -16.07 -16.02
N PHE A 93 -5.64 -16.48 -16.57
CA PHE A 93 -6.79 -15.59 -16.69
C PHE A 93 -7.30 -15.15 -15.32
N ALA A 94 -7.51 -13.84 -15.19
CA ALA A 94 -8.08 -13.23 -14.00
C ALA A 94 -9.60 -13.06 -14.21
N PRO A 95 -10.45 -13.91 -13.61
CA PRO A 95 -11.90 -13.87 -13.83
C PRO A 95 -12.58 -12.62 -13.27
N MET A 96 -11.88 -11.89 -12.39
CA MET A 96 -12.36 -10.67 -11.78
C MET A 96 -11.22 -9.66 -11.69
N LEU A 97 -11.50 -8.43 -12.08
CA LEU A 97 -10.58 -7.29 -12.03
C LEU A 97 -11.20 -6.20 -11.17
N VAL A 98 -10.52 -5.81 -10.10
CA VAL A 98 -11.02 -4.76 -9.19
C VAL A 98 -10.17 -3.51 -9.36
N THR A 99 -10.83 -2.40 -9.70
CA THR A 99 -10.21 -1.08 -9.75
C THR A 99 -10.54 -0.34 -8.47
N VAL A 100 -9.52 0.19 -7.80
CA VAL A 100 -9.68 0.88 -6.51
C VAL A 100 -8.99 2.23 -6.51
N SER A 101 -9.41 3.09 -5.59
CA SER A 101 -8.75 4.35 -5.27
C SER A 101 -8.21 4.35 -3.85
N ILE A 102 -6.99 4.83 -3.67
CA ILE A 102 -6.37 4.92 -2.35
C ILE A 102 -6.95 6.11 -1.60
N LEU A 103 -7.43 5.87 -0.38
CA LEU A 103 -7.95 6.92 0.51
C LEU A 103 -6.90 7.34 1.54
N LEU A 104 -6.16 6.38 2.10
CA LEU A 104 -5.19 6.64 3.16
C LEU A 104 -4.07 5.59 3.13
N ILE A 105 -2.85 6.04 3.40
CA ILE A 105 -1.69 5.18 3.61
C ILE A 105 -1.27 5.30 5.06
N ILE A 106 -1.38 4.20 5.82
CA ILE A 106 -0.97 4.15 7.22
C ILE A 106 0.44 3.55 7.26
N LYS A 107 1.42 4.44 7.48
CA LYS A 107 2.82 4.07 7.68
C LYS A 107 3.00 3.50 9.09
N PRO A 108 3.44 2.25 9.27
CA PRO A 108 3.64 1.67 10.61
C PRO A 108 4.68 2.48 11.43
N LEU A 109 5.66 3.10 10.76
CA LEU A 109 6.65 3.95 11.40
C LEU A 109 6.05 5.24 12.00
N PHE A 110 4.96 5.76 11.43
CA PHE A 110 4.24 6.93 11.98
C PHE A 110 3.51 6.59 13.28
N ALA A 111 2.93 5.39 13.37
CA ALA A 111 2.28 4.94 14.59
C ALA A 111 3.28 4.82 15.75
N PHE A 112 4.52 4.43 15.46
CA PHE A 112 5.57 4.32 16.47
C PHE A 112 5.94 5.69 17.05
N ASN A 113 6.23 6.70 16.22
CA ASN A 113 6.60 8.03 16.70
C ASN A 113 5.44 8.78 17.38
N LEU A 114 4.21 8.62 16.88
CA LEU A 114 3.04 9.23 17.52
C LEU A 114 2.77 8.61 18.90
N PHE A 115 2.88 7.28 19.03
CA PHE A 115 2.72 6.58 20.31
C PHE A 115 3.76 7.02 21.34
N PHE A 116 5.03 7.17 20.94
CA PHE A 116 6.07 7.68 21.83
C PHE A 116 5.87 9.15 22.21
N THR A 117 5.47 10.00 21.26
CA THR A 117 5.20 11.42 21.54
C THR A 117 4.03 11.58 22.49
N PHE A 118 2.97 10.80 22.29
CA PHE A 118 1.79 10.81 23.16
C PHE A 118 2.11 10.28 24.56
N LYS A 119 2.90 9.20 24.66
CA LYS A 119 3.36 8.65 25.95
C LYS A 119 4.30 9.59 26.69
N LYS A 120 5.13 10.36 25.98
CA LYS A 120 6.02 11.37 26.59
C LYS A 120 5.22 12.57 27.13
N ARG A 121 4.15 12.99 26.46
CA ARG A 121 3.24 14.05 26.95
C ARG A 121 2.44 13.62 28.19
N THR A 122 1.92 12.40 28.22
CA THR A 122 1.17 11.90 29.41
C THR A 122 2.07 11.70 30.63
N LEU A 123 3.35 11.33 30.43
CA LEU A 123 4.31 11.25 31.52
C LEU A 123 4.65 12.63 32.11
N ASN A 124 4.75 13.68 31.28
CA ASN A 124 5.08 15.03 31.75
C ASN A 124 3.94 15.63 32.60
N LEU A 125 2.69 15.41 32.19
CA LEU A 125 1.49 15.85 32.91
C LEU A 125 1.35 15.19 34.28
N THR A 126 1.68 13.90 34.40
CA THR A 126 1.65 13.19 35.68
C THR A 126 2.77 13.61 36.63
N GLN A 127 3.90 14.09 36.11
CA GLN A 127 4.98 14.69 36.91
C GLN A 127 4.60 16.09 37.41
N LEU A 128 4.05 16.95 36.54
CA LEU A 128 3.57 18.29 36.92
C LEU A 128 2.46 18.25 37.99
N TYR A 129 1.58 17.25 37.94
CA TYR A 129 0.54 17.07 38.97
C TYR A 129 1.13 16.64 40.33
N LYS A 130 2.23 15.87 40.33
CA LYS A 130 2.87 15.39 41.56
C LYS A 130 3.76 16.43 42.26
N THR A 131 4.21 17.47 41.56
CA THR A 131 5.01 18.57 42.14
C THR A 131 4.17 19.78 42.57
N SER A 132 2.86 19.73 42.38
CA SER A 132 1.89 20.80 42.74
C SER A 132 1.09 20.48 44.01
N LEU A 133 1.41 19.39 44.72
CA LEU A 133 0.86 18.95 46.01
C LEU A 133 1.99 18.88 47.04
#